data_AF-A0A8T3NK50-F1
#
_entry.id   AF-A0A8T3NK50-F1
#
_cell.length_a   1.000
_cell.length_b   1.000
_cell.length_c   1.000
_cell.angle_alpha   90.00
_cell.angle_beta   90.00
_cell.angle_gamma   90.00
#
_symmetry.space_group_name_H-M   'P 1'
#
loop_
_entity.id
_entity.type
_entity.pdbx_description
1 polymer ?
#
loop_
_entity_poly.entity_id
_entity_poly.type
_entity_poly.pdbx_seq_one_letter_code
_entity_poly.pdbx_strand_id
1 'polypeptide(L)'
;LSEHNEPEPDLALLQPRPDFYAGALPTAADVFLLVEVADTSLEYDRRTKLPLYARHNIPEVWVVDLNTDTILVSRDPTPSGYRTSWTVGRGDRIAPLAFPERELDGVELLG
;
A
#
# COMPACT_ATOMS: atom_id res chain seq x y z
N LEU A 1 13.70 -14.21 -10.75
CA LEU A 1 13.86 -13.55 -9.43
C LEU A 1 13.56 -14.63 -8.40
N SER A 2 14.53 -14.98 -7.55
CA SER A 2 14.44 -16.09 -6.60
C SER A 2 13.70 -15.69 -5.33
N GLU A 3 13.11 -16.70 -4.68
CA GLU A 3 12.10 -16.74 -3.61
C GLU A 3 12.50 -16.10 -2.25
N HIS A 4 13.38 -15.08 -2.24
CA HIS A 4 13.95 -14.50 -1.01
C HIS A 4 13.96 -12.96 -0.94
N ASN A 5 13.33 -12.22 -1.87
CA ASN A 5 13.45 -10.75 -1.92
C ASN A 5 12.16 -9.99 -2.27
N GLU A 6 10.98 -10.59 -2.08
CA GLU A 6 9.75 -9.80 -2.14
C GLU A 6 9.58 -9.09 -0.79
N PRO A 7 9.46 -7.75 -0.76
CA PRO A 7 9.27 -7.02 0.48
C PRO A 7 7.92 -7.39 1.07
N GLU A 8 7.94 -7.72 2.36
CA GLU A 8 6.72 -7.96 3.12
C GLU A 8 6.11 -6.61 3.53
N PRO A 9 4.81 -6.39 3.26
CA PRO A 9 4.10 -5.20 3.69
C PRO A 9 3.71 -5.32 5.16
N ASP A 10 3.59 -4.20 5.87
CA ASP A 10 3.11 -4.21 7.27
C ASP A 10 1.64 -4.64 7.36
N LEU A 11 0.82 -4.27 6.36
CA LEU A 11 -0.56 -4.73 6.22
C LEU A 11 -0.95 -4.90 4.75
N ALA A 12 -1.71 -5.95 4.47
CA ALA A 12 -2.29 -6.22 3.15
C ALA A 12 -3.80 -6.44 3.25
N LEU A 13 -4.55 -5.74 2.41
CA LEU A 13 -5.96 -6.00 2.15
C LEU A 13 -6.07 -6.86 0.89
N LEU A 14 -6.52 -8.09 1.07
CA LEU A 14 -6.55 -9.10 0.02
C LEU A 14 -7.99 -9.43 -0.41
N GLN A 15 -8.12 -9.91 -1.64
CA GLN A 15 -9.33 -10.55 -2.11
C GLN A 15 -9.63 -11.78 -1.22
N PRO A 16 -10.87 -11.92 -0.72
CA PRO A 16 -11.24 -13.10 0.06
C PRO A 16 -11.06 -14.38 -0.74
N ARG A 17 -10.41 -15.37 -0.14
CA ARG A 17 -10.37 -16.75 -0.63
C ARG A 17 -10.89 -17.71 0.44
N PRO A 18 -11.60 -18.78 0.04
CA PRO A 18 -12.14 -19.76 0.98
C PRO A 18 -11.07 -20.43 1.87
N ASP A 19 -9.85 -20.57 1.36
CA ASP A 19 -8.74 -21.18 2.06
C ASP A 19 -7.90 -20.18 2.87
N PHE A 20 -8.27 -18.90 2.88
CA PHE A 20 -7.49 -17.83 3.51
C PHE A 20 -6.00 -17.85 3.12
N TYR A 21 -5.70 -18.20 1.85
CA TYR A 21 -4.33 -18.34 1.33
C TYR A 21 -3.47 -19.40 2.07
N ALA A 22 -4.08 -20.34 2.82
CA ALA A 22 -3.34 -21.41 3.47
C ALA A 22 -2.66 -22.37 2.47
N GLY A 23 -3.20 -22.50 1.26
CA GLY A 23 -2.63 -23.37 0.21
C GLY A 23 -1.55 -22.72 -0.65
N ALA A 24 -1.51 -21.38 -0.72
CA ALA A 24 -0.52 -20.61 -1.49
C ALA A 24 -0.58 -19.14 -1.09
N LEU A 25 0.58 -18.47 -1.08
CA LEU A 25 0.68 -17.03 -0.82
C LEU A 25 -0.13 -16.21 -1.85
N PRO A 26 -0.63 -15.03 -1.46
CA PRO A 26 -1.30 -14.12 -2.36
C PRO A 26 -0.36 -13.64 -3.48
N THR A 27 -0.93 -13.44 -4.66
CA THR A 27 -0.25 -12.78 -5.78
C THR A 27 -0.66 -11.31 -5.85
N ALA A 28 0.04 -10.51 -6.65
CA ALA A 28 -0.33 -9.11 -6.85
C ALA A 28 -1.78 -8.91 -7.35
N ALA A 29 -2.33 -9.87 -8.10
CA ALA A 29 -3.71 -9.84 -8.58
C ALA A 29 -4.74 -10.00 -7.46
N ASP A 30 -4.34 -10.55 -6.33
CA ASP A 30 -5.17 -10.76 -5.15
C ASP A 30 -5.17 -9.54 -4.21
N VAL A 31 -4.35 -8.53 -4.47
CA VAL A 31 -4.15 -7.39 -3.56
C VAL A 31 -5.08 -6.24 -3.92
N PHE A 32 -5.87 -5.77 -2.95
CA PHE A 32 -6.63 -4.52 -3.07
C PHE A 32 -5.82 -3.30 -2.63
N LEU A 33 -5.07 -3.42 -1.53
CA LEU A 33 -4.28 -2.34 -0.94
C LEU A 33 -3.14 -2.94 -0.12
N LEU A 34 -1.92 -2.38 -0.26
CA LEU A 34 -0.84 -2.57 0.73
C LEU A 34 -0.68 -1.31 1.57
N VAL A 35 -0.33 -1.49 2.83
CA VAL A 35 -0.02 -0.40 3.76
C VAL A 35 1.35 -0.66 4.38
N GLU A 36 2.18 0.38 4.39
CA GLU A 36 3.45 0.45 5.11
C GLU A 36 3.34 1.53 6.18
N VAL A 37 3.93 1.29 7.35
CA VAL A 37 3.95 2.21 8.48
C VAL A 37 5.40 2.58 8.79
N ALA A 38 5.76 3.80 8.42
CA ALA A 38 7.11 4.31 8.51
C ALA A 38 7.30 5.24 9.72
N ASP A 39 8.11 4.79 10.67
CA ASP A 39 8.76 5.65 11.66
C ASP A 39 10.16 6.03 11.15
N THR A 40 11.07 5.06 11.03
CA THR A 40 12.43 5.30 10.49
C THR A 40 12.62 4.76 9.08
N SER A 41 11.64 4.04 8.52
CA SER A 41 11.77 3.31 7.24
C SER A 41 11.31 4.11 6.02
N LEU A 42 10.85 5.35 6.17
CA LEU A 42 10.18 6.10 5.11
C LEU A 42 10.97 6.16 3.80
N GLU A 43 12.29 6.36 3.88
CA GLU A 43 13.14 6.39 2.69
C GLU A 43 13.20 5.03 1.99
N TYR A 44 13.29 3.94 2.76
CA TYR A 44 13.29 2.58 2.24
C TYR A 44 11.96 2.23 1.57
N ASP A 45 10.83 2.57 2.21
CA ASP A 45 9.51 2.33 1.64
C ASP A 45 9.33 3.08 0.32
N ARG A 46 9.79 4.34 0.26
CA ARG A 46 9.67 5.18 -0.94
C ARG A 46 10.64 4.80 -2.07
N ARG A 47 11.89 4.47 -1.75
CA ARG A 47 12.95 4.25 -2.77
C ARG A 47 13.12 2.80 -3.16
N THR A 48 12.68 1.87 -2.31
CA THR A 48 12.85 0.43 -2.53
C THR A 48 11.52 -0.28 -2.68
N LYS A 49 10.62 -0.20 -1.70
CA LYS A 49 9.37 -0.96 -1.73
C LYS A 49 8.40 -0.45 -2.80
N LEU A 50 8.10 0.85 -2.86
CA LEU A 50 7.15 1.43 -3.82
C LEU A 50 7.50 1.10 -5.29
N PRO A 51 8.75 1.30 -5.79
CA PRO A 51 9.09 0.91 -7.15
C PRO A 51 8.94 -0.59 -7.41
N LEU A 52 9.20 -1.42 -6.41
CA LEU A 52 9.04 -2.87 -6.53
C LEU A 52 7.56 -3.25 -6.62
N TYR A 53 6.72 -2.76 -5.72
CA TYR A 53 5.27 -2.96 -5.78
C TYR A 53 4.66 -2.50 -7.11
N ALA A 54 5.10 -1.35 -7.64
CA ALA A 54 4.64 -0.86 -8.94
C ALA A 54 5.01 -1.83 -10.09
N ARG A 55 6.23 -2.39 -10.08
CA ARG A 55 6.67 -3.38 -11.09
C ARG A 55 5.89 -4.68 -11.03
N HIS A 56 5.39 -5.05 -9.86
CA HIS A 56 4.52 -6.20 -9.66
C HIS A 56 3.03 -5.88 -9.93
N ASN A 57 2.70 -4.66 -10.38
CA ASN A 57 1.33 -4.19 -10.67
C ASN A 57 0.40 -4.21 -9.45
N ILE A 58 0.93 -3.94 -8.26
CA ILE A 58 0.08 -3.67 -7.10
C ILE A 58 -0.74 -2.40 -7.39
N PRO A 59 -2.08 -2.45 -7.28
CA PRO A 59 -2.93 -1.34 -7.75
C PRO A 59 -2.82 -0.09 -6.88
N GLU A 60 -2.61 -0.27 -5.58
CA GLU A 60 -2.58 0.80 -4.60
C GLU A 60 -1.68 0.46 -3.41
N VAL A 61 -0.89 1.45 -2.97
CA VAL A 61 -0.07 1.38 -1.75
C VAL A 61 -0.22 2.67 -0.95
N TRP A 62 -0.40 2.55 0.35
CA TRP A 62 -0.36 3.65 1.31
C TRP A 62 0.90 3.54 2.16
N VAL A 63 1.67 4.62 2.26
CA VAL A 63 2.80 4.71 3.20
C VAL A 63 2.44 5.74 4.26
N VAL A 64 2.21 5.28 5.48
CA VAL A 64 1.89 6.10 6.65
C VAL A 64 3.19 6.59 7.26
N ASP A 65 3.44 7.90 7.24
CA ASP A 65 4.59 8.52 7.88
C ASP A 65 4.20 9.03 9.27
N LEU A 66 4.66 8.32 10.30
CA LEU A 66 4.36 8.62 11.70
C LEU A 66 5.04 9.90 12.20
N ASN A 67 6.10 10.38 11.52
CA ASN A 67 6.80 11.60 11.94
C ASN A 67 6.07 12.87 11.48
N THR A 68 5.33 12.77 10.39
CA THR A 68 4.66 13.92 9.77
C THR A 68 3.14 13.86 9.86
N ASP A 69 2.58 12.79 10.42
CA ASP A 69 1.12 12.55 10.45
C ASP A 69 0.52 12.65 9.04
N THR A 70 1.12 11.94 8.09
CA THR A 70 0.63 11.92 6.71
C THR A 70 0.65 10.54 6.08
N ILE A 71 -0.15 10.37 5.03
CA ILE A 71 -0.21 9.15 4.24
C ILE A 71 0.15 9.50 2.80
N LEU A 72 1.23 8.93 2.28
CA LEU A 72 1.55 8.97 0.85
C LEU A 72 0.75 7.87 0.15
N VAL A 73 -0.18 8.30 -0.70
CA VAL A 73 -1.03 7.42 -1.48
C VAL A 73 -0.42 7.28 -2.87
N SER A 74 -0.26 6.05 -3.33
CA SER A 74 0.33 5.74 -4.64
C SER A 74 -0.57 4.79 -5.43
N ARG A 75 -0.95 5.19 -6.64
CA ARG A 75 -1.85 4.48 -7.55
C ARG A 75 -1.33 4.51 -8.98
N ASP A 76 -1.97 3.73 -9.85
CA ASP A 76 -1.63 3.63 -11.26
C ASP A 76 -0.19 3.11 -11.49
N PRO A 77 0.09 1.85 -11.16
CA PRO A 77 1.43 1.28 -11.28
C PRO A 77 1.93 1.29 -12.72
N THR A 78 3.23 1.53 -12.88
CA THR A 78 3.98 1.42 -14.14
C THR A 78 5.34 0.77 -13.87
N PRO A 79 6.05 0.29 -14.90
CA PRO A 79 7.42 -0.23 -14.72
C PRO A 79 8.41 0.78 -14.11
N SER A 80 8.13 2.08 -14.25
CA SER A 80 8.90 3.19 -13.69
C SER A 80 8.46 3.63 -12.28
N GLY A 81 7.41 3.04 -11.72
CA GLY A 81 6.80 3.47 -10.45
C GLY A 81 5.32 3.83 -10.59
N TYR A 82 4.73 4.38 -9.53
CA TYR A 82 3.34 4.84 -9.55
C TYR A 82 3.21 6.17 -10.29
N ARG A 83 2.23 6.26 -11.21
CA ARG A 83 1.97 7.47 -11.98
C ARG A 83 1.21 8.52 -11.18
N THR A 84 0.34 8.07 -10.27
CA THR A 84 -0.49 8.95 -9.46
C THR A 84 -0.05 8.84 -8.01
N SER A 85 0.33 9.96 -7.40
CA SER A 85 0.61 10.02 -5.98
C SER A 85 0.27 11.37 -5.37
N TRP A 86 -0.21 11.34 -4.13
CA TRP A 86 -0.52 12.53 -3.34
C TRP A 86 -0.44 12.21 -1.85
N THR A 87 -0.43 13.24 -1.04
CA THR A 87 -0.37 13.12 0.42
C THR A 87 -1.73 13.46 1.02
N VAL A 88 -2.16 12.65 1.97
CA VAL A 88 -3.37 12.83 2.79
C VAL A 88 -2.91 13.16 4.20
N GLY A 89 -3.39 14.26 4.76
CA GLY A 89 -3.13 14.66 6.15
C GLY A 89 -4.33 14.42 7.06
N ARG A 90 -4.20 14.86 8.32
CA ARG A 90 -5.31 14.90 9.27
C ARG A 90 -6.46 15.76 8.72
N GLY A 91 -7.68 15.21 8.71
CA GLY A 91 -8.90 15.88 8.26
C GLY A 91 -9.17 15.78 6.76
N ASP A 92 -8.23 15.24 5.98
CA ASP A 92 -8.49 14.79 4.61
C ASP A 92 -9.19 13.44 4.63
N ARG A 93 -9.89 13.12 3.54
CA ARG A 93 -10.57 11.83 3.36
C ARG A 93 -9.98 11.06 2.22
N ILE A 94 -9.92 9.74 2.38
CA ILE A 94 -9.48 8.81 1.36
C ILE A 94 -10.28 7.51 1.44
N ALA A 95 -10.64 6.96 0.28
CA ALA A 95 -11.17 5.61 0.17
C ALA A 95 -10.19 4.71 -0.58
N PRO A 96 -10.03 3.42 -0.21
CA PRO A 96 -9.32 2.44 -1.03
C PRO A 96 -9.92 2.37 -2.44
N LEU A 97 -9.08 2.20 -3.46
CA LEU A 97 -9.49 2.14 -4.86
C LEU A 97 -10.50 1.01 -5.12
N ALA A 98 -10.35 -0.12 -4.44
CA ALA A 98 -11.26 -1.26 -4.55
C ALA A 98 -12.64 -1.03 -3.88
N PHE A 99 -12.74 -0.05 -2.97
CA PHE A 99 -13.93 0.23 -2.16
C PHE A 99 -14.18 1.74 -2.08
N PRO A 100 -14.48 2.41 -3.20
CA PRO A 100 -14.59 3.87 -3.26
C PRO A 100 -15.73 4.44 -2.39
N GLU A 101 -16.69 3.62 -1.99
CA GLU A 101 -17.76 3.97 -1.06
C GLU A 101 -17.35 3.96 0.41
N ARG A 102 -16.13 3.50 0.72
CA ARG A 102 -15.57 3.39 2.08
C ARG A 102 -14.53 4.48 2.32
N GLU A 103 -15.00 5.72 2.43
CA GLU A 103 -14.15 6.83 2.84
C GLU A 103 -13.74 6.71 4.31
N LEU A 104 -12.44 6.83 4.55
CA LEU A 104 -11.79 6.89 5.84
C LEU A 104 -11.29 8.31 6.08
N ASP A 105 -11.40 8.76 7.33
CA ASP A 105 -10.85 10.05 7.76
C ASP A 105 -9.37 9.88 8.12
N GLY A 106 -8.53 10.81 7.66
CA GLY A 106 -7.11 10.84 8.02
C GLY A 106 -6.87 10.93 9.53
N VAL A 107 -7.78 11.54 10.29
CA VAL A 107 -7.72 11.56 11.76
C VAL A 107 -7.81 10.15 12.34
N GLU A 108 -8.76 9.34 11.86
CA GLU A 108 -8.92 7.96 12.35
C GLU A 108 -7.73 7.07 11.98
N LEU A 109 -7.10 7.34 10.83
CA LEU A 109 -5.95 6.57 10.35
C LEU A 109 -4.64 6.93 11.04
N LEU A 110 -4.51 8.16 11.55
CA LEU A 110 -3.26 8.70 12.09
C LEU A 110 -3.25 8.81 13.62
N GLY A 111 -4.37 8.52 14.30
CA GLY A 111 -4.47 8.57 15.77
C GLY A 111 -4.93 9.92 16.30
#